data_AF-A0A940LEL9-F1
#
_entry.id   AF-A0A940LEL9-F1
#
_cell.length_a   1.000
_cell.length_b   1.000
_cell.length_c   1.000
_cell.angle_alpha   90.00
_cell.angle_beta   90.00
_cell.angle_gamma   90.00
#
_symmetry.space_group_name_H-M   'P 1'
#
loop_
_entity.id
_entity.type
_entity.pdbx_description
1 polymer ?
#
loop_
_entity_poly.entity_id
_entity_poly.type
_entity_poly.pdbx_seq_one_letter_code
_entity_poly.pdbx_strand_id
1 'polypeptide(L)'
;MNLLYLLGVPLITSVALLFPRNVKGVKVISLIGSTIQFVLAFFLLYAFRQERLQGNFEDMIFQQNYSWFPSLNINFHVGVDGISI
;
A
#
# COMPACT_ATOMS: atom_id res chain seq x y z
N MET A 1 10.62 -2.39 0.33
CA MET A 1 9.24 -2.81 -0.03
C MET A 1 8.66 -1.85 -1.06
N ASN A 2 7.85 -2.32 -2.01
CA ASN A 2 7.15 -1.43 -2.95
C ASN A 2 5.77 -1.06 -2.37
N LEU A 3 5.53 0.23 -2.12
CA LEU A 3 4.30 0.71 -1.48
C LEU A 3 3.08 0.65 -2.42
N LEU A 4 3.30 0.53 -3.73
CA LEU A 4 2.21 0.40 -4.69
C LEU A 4 1.34 -0.83 -4.43
N TYR A 5 1.85 -1.88 -3.77
CA TYR A 5 1.03 -3.03 -3.39
C TYR A 5 -0.09 -2.66 -2.42
N LEU A 6 0.19 -1.78 -1.44
CA LEU A 6 -0.81 -1.31 -0.47
C LEU A 6 -1.88 -0.41 -1.11
N LEU A 7 -1.57 0.21 -2.25
CA LEU A 7 -2.54 1.00 -3.03
C LEU A 7 -3.28 0.12 -4.07
N GLY A 8 -2.60 -0.88 -4.62
CA GLY A 8 -3.13 -1.77 -5.65
C GLY A 8 -4.14 -2.77 -5.11
N VAL A 9 -3.92 -3.37 -3.94
CA VAL A 9 -4.85 -4.34 -3.34
C VAL A 9 -6.26 -3.78 -3.12
N PRO A 10 -6.47 -2.60 -2.49
CA PRO A 10 -7.81 -2.06 -2.35
C PRO A 10 -8.42 -1.73 -3.71
N LEU A 11 -7.64 -1.22 -4.67
CA LEU A 11 -8.12 -0.94 -6.03
C LEU A 11 -8.61 -2.23 -6.73
N ILE A 12 -7.82 -3.30 -6.68
CA ILE A 12 -8.18 -4.61 -7.25
C ILE A 12 -9.43 -5.15 -6.54
N THR A 13 -9.50 -5.03 -5.22
CA THR A 13 -10.66 -5.47 -4.43
C THR A 13 -11.92 -4.70 -4.86
N SER A 14 -11.82 -3.37 -5.03
CA SER A 14 -12.92 -2.53 -5.51
C SER A 14 -13.40 -2.94 -6.89
N VAL A 15 -12.49 -3.24 -7.83
CA VAL A 15 -12.86 -3.76 -9.15
C VAL A 15 -13.51 -5.14 -9.04
N ALA A 16 -12.97 -6.03 -8.19
CA ALA A 16 -13.53 -7.37 -7.97
C ALA A 16 -14.96 -7.34 -7.41
N LEU A 17 -15.31 -6.32 -6.63
CA LEU A 17 -16.65 -6.12 -6.07
C LEU A 17 -17.73 -5.78 -7.11
N LEU A 18 -17.36 -5.49 -8.36
CA LEU A 18 -18.31 -5.22 -9.44
C LEU A 18 -18.96 -6.51 -10.02
N PHE A 19 -18.35 -7.67 -9.80
CA PHE A 19 -18.80 -8.95 -10.36
C PHE A 19 -19.83 -9.76 -9.54
N PRO A 20 -19.82 -9.80 -8.18
CA PRO A 20 -20.79 -10.59 -7.43
C PRO A 20 -22.21 -10.06 -7.58
N ARG A 21 -23.16 -10.97 -7.86
CA ARG A 21 -24.60 -10.66 -7.96
C ARG A 21 -25.37 -10.95 -6.67
N ASN A 22 -24.68 -11.34 -5.60
CA ASN A 22 -25.29 -11.67 -4.31
C ASN A 22 -24.50 -11.07 -3.15
N VAL A 23 -25.19 -10.86 -2.02
CA VAL A 23 -24.61 -10.27 -0.81
C VAL A 23 -23.48 -11.15 -0.24
N LYS A 24 -23.59 -12.47 -0.36
CA LYS A 24 -22.56 -13.41 0.13
C LYS A 24 -21.23 -13.22 -0.61
N GLY A 25 -21.26 -13.08 -1.95
CA GLY A 25 -20.06 -12.87 -2.75
C GLY A 25 -19.37 -11.55 -2.43
N VAL A 26 -20.15 -10.48 -2.27
CA VAL A 26 -19.65 -9.16 -1.81
C VAL A 26 -18.88 -9.31 -0.49
N LYS A 27 -19.50 -9.93 0.53
CA LYS A 27 -18.88 -10.11 1.84
C LYS A 27 -17.58 -10.92 1.78
N VAL A 28 -17.55 -11.99 1.00
CA VAL A 28 -16.35 -12.84 0.86
C VAL A 28 -15.22 -12.08 0.19
N ILE A 29 -15.50 -11.39 -0.92
CA ILE A 29 -14.48 -10.60 -1.64
C ILE A 29 -13.95 -9.47 -0.74
N SER A 30 -14.83 -8.74 -0.05
CA SER A 30 -14.40 -7.70 0.89
C SER A 30 -13.53 -8.25 2.02
N LEU A 31 -13.86 -9.42 2.57
CA LEU A 31 -13.09 -10.06 3.63
C LEU A 31 -11.70 -10.49 3.15
N ILE A 32 -11.61 -11.10 1.97
CA ILE A 32 -10.34 -11.53 1.39
C ILE A 32 -9.45 -10.31 1.12
N GLY A 33 -10.00 -9.28 0.47
CA GLY A 33 -9.26 -8.06 0.15
C GLY A 33 -8.74 -7.33 1.39
N SER A 34 -9.58 -7.16 2.42
CA SER A 34 -9.17 -6.53 3.68
C SER A 34 -8.16 -7.36 4.46
N THR A 35 -8.28 -8.69 4.42
CA THR A 35 -7.31 -9.61 5.06
C THR A 35 -5.94 -9.51 4.39
N ILE A 36 -5.89 -9.50 3.06
CA ILE A 36 -4.63 -9.30 2.31
C ILE A 36 -4.02 -7.93 2.65
N GLN A 37 -4.83 -6.88 2.68
CA GLN A 37 -4.38 -5.53 3.03
C GLN A 37 -3.78 -5.49 4.45
N PHE A 38 -4.44 -6.13 5.41
CA PHE A 38 -3.99 -6.21 6.79
C PHE A 38 -2.63 -6.93 6.91
N VAL A 39 -2.47 -8.06 6.22
CA VAL A 39 -1.19 -8.79 6.19
C VAL A 39 -0.07 -7.94 5.57
N LEU A 40 -0.34 -7.23 4.47
CA LEU A 40 0.63 -6.33 3.86
C LEU A 40 1.04 -5.18 4.78
N ALA A 41 0.11 -4.64 5.57
CA ALA A 41 0.42 -3.59 6.56
C ALA A 41 1.38 -4.11 7.65
N PHE A 42 1.15 -5.32 8.18
CA PHE A 42 2.11 -5.93 9.12
C PHE A 42 3.47 -6.21 8.49
N PHE A 43 3.49 -6.64 7.23
CA PHE A 43 4.74 -6.86 6.51
C PHE A 43 5.51 -5.54 6.31
N LEU A 44 4.82 -4.43 6.02
CA LEU A 44 5.42 -3.10 5.96
C LEU A 44 6.04 -2.71 7.31
N LEU A 45 5.28 -2.87 8.40
CA LEU A 45 5.77 -2.57 9.75
C LEU A 45 7.03 -3.38 10.09
N TYR A 46 7.03 -4.67 9.77
CA TYR A 46 8.19 -5.54 9.96
C TYR A 46 9.38 -5.04 9.14
N ALA A 47 9.19 -4.80 7.83
CA ALA A 47 10.24 -4.35 6.93
C ALA A 47 10.82 -2.99 7.37
N PHE A 48 9.99 -2.05 7.79
CA PHE A 48 10.44 -0.76 8.29
C PHE A 48 11.27 -0.89 9.56
N ARG A 49 10.84 -1.72 10.51
CA ARG A 49 11.65 -1.98 11.71
C ARG A 49 13.01 -2.59 11.37
N GLN A 50 13.07 -3.47 10.37
CA GLN A 50 14.36 -4.02 9.91
C GLN A 50 15.29 -2.93 9.35
N GLU A 51 14.77 -2.01 8.53
CA GLU A 51 15.55 -0.87 8.03
C GLU A 51 16.08 0.00 9.18
N ARG A 52 15.24 0.31 10.17
CA ARG A 52 15.67 1.08 11.35
C ARG A 52 16.74 0.36 12.17
N LEU A 53 16.63 -0.97 12.34
CA LEU A 53 17.63 -1.78 13.04
C LEU A 53 18.97 -1.87 12.28
N GLN A 54 18.94 -1.78 10.95
CA GLN A 54 20.14 -1.77 10.10
C GLN A 54 20.81 -0.38 10.03
N GLY A 55 20.31 0.61 10.78
CA GLY A 55 20.88 1.95 10.84
C GLY A 55 20.42 2.89 9.74
N ASN A 56 19.31 2.57 9.05
CA ASN A 56 18.70 3.50 8.10
C ASN A 56 17.90 4.58 8.86
N PHE A 57 18.48 5.78 8.96
CA PHE A 57 17.90 6.94 9.66
C PHE A 57 17.26 7.97 8.72
N GLU A 58 17.04 7.63 7.44
CA GLU A 58 16.32 8.50 6.51
C GLU A 58 14.93 8.83 7.04
N ASP A 59 14.46 10.05 6.77
CA ASP A 59 13.15 10.53 7.26
C ASP A 59 12.02 9.68 6.67
N MET A 60 12.06 9.42 5.36
CA MET A 60 11.14 8.52 4.64
C MET A 60 11.89 7.35 4.01
N ILE A 61 11.41 6.14 4.23
CA ILE A 61 11.97 4.89 3.69
C ILE A 61 10.97 4.29 2.68
N PHE A 62 11.45 3.38 1.83
CA PHE A 62 10.66 2.72 0.78
C PHE A 62 10.01 3.69 -0.20
N GLN A 63 10.77 4.69 -0.63
CA GLN A 63 10.24 5.73 -1.51
C GLN A 63 10.03 5.22 -2.94
N GLN A 64 8.96 5.67 -3.59
CA GLN A 64 8.74 5.57 -5.03
C GLN A 64 8.36 6.96 -5.55
N ASN A 65 8.98 7.38 -6.64
CA ASN A 65 8.77 8.70 -7.21
C ASN A 65 8.56 8.57 -8.72
N TYR A 66 7.39 8.96 -9.19
CA TYR A 66 7.02 8.94 -10.60
C TYR A 66 6.58 10.33 -11.05
N SER A 67 7.12 10.82 -12.16
CA SER A 67 6.70 12.12 -12.67
C SER A 67 5.27 12.07 -13.20
N TRP A 68 4.42 12.96 -12.70
CA TRP A 68 3.00 13.05 -13.09
C TRP A 68 2.80 14.20 -14.07
N PHE A 69 3.18 15.42 -13.67
CA PHE A 69 3.16 16.60 -14.53
C PHE A 69 4.53 17.27 -14.52
N PRO A 70 5.43 16.85 -15.44
CA PRO A 70 6.83 17.31 -15.45
C PRO A 70 6.98 18.83 -15.57
N SER A 71 6.12 19.48 -16.37
CA SER A 71 6.14 20.94 -16.57
C SER A 71 5.87 21.73 -15.29
N LEU A 72 5.22 21.11 -14.30
CA LEU A 72 4.89 21.70 -13.01
C LEU A 72 5.74 21.13 -11.87
N ASN A 73 6.68 20.23 -12.17
CA ASN A 73 7.43 19.45 -11.19
C ASN A 73 6.54 18.69 -10.19
N ILE A 74 5.34 18.25 -10.61
CA ILE A 74 4.44 17.46 -9.76
C ILE A 74 4.74 15.98 -9.99
N ASN A 75 5.07 15.29 -8.91
CA ASN A 75 5.37 13.86 -8.94
C ASN A 75 4.45 13.10 -7.99
N PHE A 76 4.09 11.87 -8.36
CA PHE A 76 3.57 10.89 -7.44
C PHE A 76 4.74 10.33 -6.62
N HIS A 77 5.06 11.02 -5.52
CA HIS A 77 6.11 10.65 -4.60
C HIS A 77 5.48 10.10 -3.32
N VAL A 78 5.69 8.80 -3.10
CA VAL A 78 5.23 8.09 -1.92
C VAL A 78 6.40 7.49 -1.18
N GLY A 79 6.29 7.39 0.13
CA GLY A 79 7.26 6.80 1.06
C GLY A 79 6.61 6.74 2.43
N VAL A 80 7.26 6.09 3.39
CA VAL A 80 6.72 5.98 4.75
C VAL A 80 7.75 6.38 5.79
N ASP A 81 7.27 6.99 6.86
CA ASP A 81 8.00 7.40 8.05
C ASP A 81 7.45 6.66 9.29
N GLY A 82 7.90 7.04 10.48
CA GLY A 82 7.43 6.41 11.72
C GLY A 82 5.98 6.72 12.11
N ILE A 83 5.34 7.72 11.49
CA ILE A 83 3.97 8.16 11.81
C ILE A 83 2.96 7.56 10.82
N SER A 84 3.35 7.43 9.55
CA SER A 84 2.50 6.93 8.46
C SER A 84 2.38 5.40 8.41
N ILE A 85 3.14 4.69 9.24
CA ILE A 85 3.08 3.23 9.44
C ILE A 85 2.04 2.87 10.48
#